data_AF-A0A7L3P630-F1
#
_entry.id   AF-A0A7L3P630-F1
#
_cell.length_a   1.000
_cell.length_b   1.000
_cell.length_c   1.000
_cell.angle_alpha   90.00
_cell.angle_beta   90.00
_cell.angle_gamma   90.00
#
_symmetry.space_group_name_H-M   'P 1'
#
loop_
_entity.id
_entity.type
_entity.pdbx_description
1 polymer ?
#
loop_
_entity_poly.entity_id
_entity_poly.type
_entity_poly.pdbx_seq_one_letter_code
_entity_poly.pdbx_strand_id
1 'polypeptide(L)'
;CVTSDVQAACQDTTVTQELLQEGFHRDLLVKVELGVDAGGCSVAARTHLPPGIYVDPYELAMLQQHNLTKAVLIPDVVDVEAPEYSATGVVLVLPLEVEPRCSRCFRAALPVHARYHRPARGSLEASVRLESPEVLLCCCHGHLAAECWEPVEVGAPCLAERNVPCQWHSTTHRPAQEELVLEVPVGLREHSSLVCAVTLLTTLLCASLILAATCRHGHFS
;
A
#
# COMPACT_ATOMS: atom_id res chain seq x y z
N CYS A 1 9.71 -52.70 9.96
CA CYS A 1 9.79 -51.27 10.28
C CYS A 1 9.81 -50.50 8.98
N VAL A 2 8.64 -50.02 8.53
CA VAL A 2 8.55 -49.09 7.42
C VAL A 2 8.49 -47.70 8.06
N THR A 3 9.56 -46.93 7.88
CA THR A 3 9.63 -45.54 8.31
C THR A 3 8.70 -44.74 7.39
N SER A 4 7.60 -44.26 7.95
CA SER A 4 6.70 -43.33 7.28
C SER A 4 7.38 -41.96 7.34
N ASP A 5 8.00 -41.54 6.24
CA ASP A 5 8.38 -40.15 6.00
C ASP A 5 7.08 -39.34 5.89
N VAL A 6 6.61 -38.80 7.02
CA VAL A 6 5.60 -37.75 7.04
C VAL A 6 6.35 -36.45 6.76
N GLN A 7 6.64 -36.20 5.49
CA GLN A 7 6.89 -34.84 5.03
C GLN A 7 5.57 -34.09 5.20
N ALA A 8 5.48 -33.22 6.20
CA ALA A 8 4.30 -32.39 6.39
C ALA A 8 4.25 -31.40 5.23
N ALA A 9 3.54 -31.73 4.15
CA ALA A 9 3.37 -30.85 3.01
C ALA A 9 2.74 -29.53 3.49
N CYS A 10 3.45 -28.43 3.34
CA CYS A 10 2.92 -27.10 3.61
C CYS A 10 1.68 -26.91 2.74
N GLN A 11 0.54 -26.61 3.36
CA GLN A 11 -0.69 -26.38 2.62
C GLN A 11 -0.65 -24.98 2.00
N ASP A 12 -1.14 -24.88 0.76
CA ASP A 12 -1.10 -23.63 0.02
C ASP A 12 -1.87 -22.52 0.73
N THR A 13 -1.24 -21.36 0.86
CA THR A 13 -1.88 -20.11 1.28
C THR A 13 -2.25 -19.33 0.02
N THR A 14 -3.51 -18.90 -0.07
CA THR A 14 -3.97 -18.06 -1.17
C THR A 14 -4.02 -16.61 -0.70
N VAL A 15 -3.52 -15.71 -1.53
CA VAL A 15 -3.51 -14.27 -1.26
C VAL A 15 -4.13 -13.56 -2.45
N THR A 16 -5.06 -12.66 -2.18
CA THR A 16 -5.71 -11.85 -3.21
C THR A 16 -5.62 -10.38 -2.81
N GLN A 17 -5.23 -9.54 -3.76
CA GLN A 17 -5.11 -8.10 -3.57
C GLN A 17 -5.94 -7.38 -4.63
N GLU A 18 -6.80 -6.46 -4.20
CA GLU A 18 -7.71 -5.70 -5.06
C GLU A 18 -7.62 -4.21 -4.72
N LEU A 19 -7.70 -3.34 -5.73
CA LEU A 19 -7.88 -1.90 -5.56
C LEU A 19 -9.33 -1.57 -5.87
N LEU A 20 -10.07 -1.12 -4.86
CA LEU A 20 -11.47 -0.73 -4.98
C LEU A 20 -11.60 0.77 -5.24
N GLN A 21 -12.82 1.18 -5.61
CA GLN A 21 -13.19 2.57 -5.96
C GLN A 21 -12.51 3.05 -7.24
N GLU A 22 -12.69 4.34 -7.60
CA GLU A 22 -12.12 4.97 -8.81
C GLU A 22 -11.37 6.27 -8.49
N GLY A 23 -10.42 6.66 -9.35
CA GLY A 23 -9.62 7.87 -9.20
C GLY A 23 -8.27 7.68 -8.52
N PHE A 24 -7.76 8.73 -7.86
CA PHE A 24 -6.45 8.71 -7.18
C PHE A 24 -6.54 8.19 -5.74
N HIS A 25 -7.71 8.28 -5.13
CA HIS A 25 -7.98 7.68 -3.82
C HIS A 25 -8.69 6.34 -4.03
N ARG A 26 -8.14 5.27 -3.46
CA ARG A 26 -8.60 3.88 -3.64
C ARG A 26 -8.56 3.16 -2.29
N ASP A 27 -9.29 2.07 -2.16
CA ASP A 27 -9.10 1.15 -1.03
C ASP A 27 -8.30 -0.07 -1.48
N LEU A 28 -7.18 -0.34 -0.80
CA LEU A 28 -6.42 -1.58 -0.97
C LEU A 28 -7.05 -2.67 -0.11
N LEU A 29 -7.76 -3.61 -0.74
CA LEU A 29 -8.34 -4.78 -0.11
C LEU A 29 -7.37 -5.96 -0.21
N VAL A 30 -6.96 -6.50 0.93
CA VAL A 30 -6.16 -7.73 1.01
C VAL A 30 -7.02 -8.84 1.61
N LYS A 31 -7.06 -9.99 0.94
CA LYS A 31 -7.69 -11.22 1.41
C LYS A 31 -6.63 -12.31 1.48
N VAL A 32 -6.63 -13.06 2.58
CA VAL A 32 -5.72 -14.19 2.79
C VAL A 32 -6.56 -15.38 3.22
N GLU A 33 -6.39 -16.50 2.53
CA GLU A 33 -6.93 -17.79 2.94
C GLU A 33 -5.77 -18.72 3.30
N LEU A 34 -5.66 -19.04 4.59
CA LEU A 34 -4.65 -19.97 5.07
C LEU A 34 -5.05 -21.41 4.76
N GLY A 35 -4.11 -22.24 4.31
CA GLY A 35 -4.34 -23.67 4.16
C GLY A 35 -4.63 -24.36 5.51
N VAL A 36 -3.99 -23.88 6.58
CA VAL A 36 -4.17 -24.37 7.95
C VAL A 36 -4.88 -23.35 8.83
N ASP A 37 -5.55 -23.81 9.89
CA ASP A 37 -6.13 -22.93 10.90
C ASP A 37 -5.02 -22.09 11.58
N ALA A 38 -5.29 -20.80 11.80
CA ALA A 38 -4.34 -19.88 12.42
C ALA A 38 -4.06 -20.22 13.89
N GLY A 39 -4.85 -21.10 14.52
CA GLY A 39 -4.57 -21.62 15.85
C GLY A 39 -4.55 -20.55 16.95
N GLY A 40 -5.29 -19.44 16.75
CA GLY A 40 -5.30 -18.30 17.65
C GLY A 40 -4.17 -17.28 17.42
N CYS A 41 -3.32 -17.46 16.41
CA CYS A 41 -2.37 -16.45 15.97
C CYS A 41 -3.06 -15.30 15.24
N SER A 42 -2.52 -14.08 15.35
CA SER A 42 -2.96 -12.96 14.52
C SER A 42 -2.32 -13.02 13.14
N VAL A 43 -3.08 -12.66 12.11
CA VAL A 43 -2.61 -12.67 10.72
C VAL A 43 -2.39 -11.23 10.26
N ALA A 44 -1.32 -10.97 9.52
CA ALA A 44 -1.05 -9.69 8.89
C ALA A 44 -0.52 -9.89 7.47
N ALA A 45 -0.65 -8.86 6.64
CA ALA A 45 -0.05 -8.78 5.32
C ALA A 45 1.05 -7.72 5.32
N ARG A 46 2.24 -8.07 4.83
CA ARG A 46 3.35 -7.14 4.60
C ARG A 46 3.44 -6.84 3.11
N THR A 47 3.25 -5.58 2.74
CA THR A 47 3.31 -5.11 1.35
C THR A 47 4.38 -4.04 1.20
N HIS A 48 5.19 -4.13 0.17
CA HIS A 48 6.04 -3.01 -0.25
C HIS A 48 5.27 -2.11 -1.21
N LEU A 49 4.93 -0.91 -0.77
CA LEU A 49 4.28 0.11 -1.59
C LEU A 49 5.35 0.84 -2.43
N PRO A 50 5.30 0.76 -3.77
CA PRO A 50 6.23 1.50 -4.63
C PRO A 50 5.99 3.01 -4.56
N PRO A 51 6.94 3.86 -4.99
CA PRO A 51 6.80 5.31 -4.96
C PRO A 51 5.54 5.88 -5.61
N GLY A 52 4.92 5.17 -6.56
CA GLY A 52 3.69 5.61 -7.25
C GLY A 52 2.41 5.56 -6.42
N ILE A 53 2.42 4.94 -5.23
CA ILE A 53 1.27 4.82 -4.34
C ILE A 53 1.69 5.02 -2.88
N TYR A 54 0.81 5.56 -2.03
CA TYR A 54 1.11 5.74 -0.61
C TYR A 54 -0.15 5.63 0.25
N VAL A 55 0.04 5.47 1.56
CA VAL A 55 -1.01 5.62 2.57
C VAL A 55 -0.83 6.99 3.20
N ASP A 56 -1.90 7.78 3.29
CA ASP A 56 -1.85 9.07 3.97
C ASP A 56 -1.69 8.84 5.49
N PRO A 57 -0.60 9.32 6.12
CA PRO A 57 -0.34 9.09 7.54
C PRO A 57 -1.37 9.79 8.45
N TYR A 58 -1.96 10.91 8.01
CA TYR A 58 -2.98 11.62 8.77
C TYR A 58 -4.32 10.86 8.73
N GLU A 59 -4.69 10.33 7.56
CA GLU A 59 -5.86 9.46 7.43
C GLU A 59 -5.69 8.16 8.23
N LEU A 60 -4.53 7.52 8.12
CA LEU A 60 -4.21 6.33 8.90
C LEU A 60 -4.32 6.59 10.41
N ALA A 61 -3.79 7.72 10.90
CA ALA A 61 -3.89 8.10 12.30
C ALA A 61 -5.36 8.27 12.75
N MET A 62 -6.23 8.85 11.92
CA MET A 62 -7.67 8.92 12.22
C MET A 62 -8.30 7.53 12.31
N LEU A 63 -8.01 6.64 11.35
CA LEU A 63 -8.54 5.27 11.37
C LEU A 63 -8.09 4.50 12.62
N GLN A 64 -6.83 4.68 13.03
CA GLN A 64 -6.29 4.10 14.26
C GLN A 64 -6.96 4.67 15.51
N GLN A 65 -7.21 5.99 15.57
CA GLN A 65 -7.94 6.63 16.68
C GLN A 65 -9.36 6.06 16.85
N HIS A 66 -9.99 5.67 15.76
CA HIS A 66 -11.30 5.02 15.75
C HIS A 66 -11.26 3.49 15.90
N ASN A 67 -10.08 2.89 16.14
CA ASN A 67 -9.86 1.45 16.23
C ASN A 67 -10.31 0.66 14.99
N LEU A 68 -10.32 1.30 13.81
CA LEU A 68 -10.71 0.66 12.56
C LEU A 68 -9.56 -0.12 11.91
N THR A 69 -8.31 0.21 12.28
CA THR A 69 -7.12 -0.48 11.81
C THR A 69 -5.99 -0.35 12.81
N LYS A 70 -5.06 -1.30 12.76
CA LYS A 70 -3.78 -1.26 13.49
C LYS A 70 -2.59 -1.34 12.51
N ALA A 71 -2.82 -0.92 11.27
CA ALA A 71 -1.79 -0.91 10.24
C ALA A 71 -0.62 0.00 10.62
N VAL A 72 0.59 -0.38 10.18
CA VAL A 72 1.83 0.34 10.47
C VAL A 72 2.59 0.61 9.17
N LEU A 73 3.16 1.81 9.04
CA LEU A 73 4.01 2.21 7.92
C LEU A 73 5.48 2.25 8.37
N ILE A 74 6.38 1.77 7.51
CA ILE A 74 7.82 1.75 7.75
C ILE A 74 8.55 2.25 6.50
N PRO A 75 9.19 3.43 6.53
CA PRO A 75 9.13 4.42 7.60
C PRO A 75 7.71 4.99 7.79
N ASP A 76 7.43 5.55 8.96
CA ASP A 76 6.16 6.18 9.32
C ASP A 76 5.98 7.59 8.76
N VAL A 77 7.04 8.16 8.16
CA VAL A 77 7.04 9.47 7.53
C VAL A 77 6.80 9.33 6.03
N VAL A 78 5.69 9.90 5.57
CA VAL A 78 5.32 9.98 4.16
C VAL A 78 5.07 11.44 3.79
N ASP A 79 5.85 11.96 2.84
CA ASP A 79 5.56 13.24 2.22
C ASP A 79 4.37 13.07 1.28
N VAL A 80 3.21 13.63 1.64
CA VAL A 80 1.97 13.52 0.86
C VAL A 80 1.98 14.41 -0.39
N GLU A 81 2.86 15.40 -0.46
CA GLU A 81 2.95 16.35 -1.57
C GLU A 81 3.97 15.91 -2.64
N ALA A 82 4.89 15.00 -2.28
CA ALA A 82 5.88 14.48 -3.20
C ALA A 82 5.23 13.77 -4.41
N PRO A 83 5.65 14.06 -5.65
CA PRO A 83 5.31 13.23 -6.81
C PRO A 83 6.07 11.90 -6.81
N GLU A 84 5.66 10.96 -7.66
CA GLU A 84 6.25 9.61 -7.73
C GLU A 84 7.79 9.64 -7.91
N TYR A 85 8.29 10.46 -8.83
CA TYR A 85 9.71 10.49 -9.19
C TYR A 85 10.65 11.07 -8.11
N SER A 86 10.10 11.59 -7.02
CA SER A 86 10.85 12.05 -5.84
C SER A 86 10.46 11.34 -4.55
N ALA A 87 9.43 10.48 -4.61
CA ALA A 87 8.99 9.69 -3.47
C ALA A 87 9.86 8.44 -3.30
N THR A 88 9.82 7.86 -2.10
CA THR A 88 10.45 6.58 -1.80
C THR A 88 9.35 5.57 -1.45
N GLY A 89 9.61 4.29 -1.72
CA GLY A 89 8.70 3.22 -1.32
C GLY A 89 8.62 3.10 0.20
N VAL A 90 7.51 2.55 0.69
CA VAL A 90 7.27 2.30 2.12
C VAL A 90 6.75 0.89 2.31
N VAL A 91 7.05 0.30 3.46
CA VAL A 91 6.51 -1.00 3.85
C VAL A 91 5.25 -0.79 4.67
N LEU A 92 4.15 -1.40 4.24
CA LEU A 92 2.89 -1.46 4.95
C LEU A 92 2.77 -2.82 5.63
N VAL A 93 2.55 -2.83 6.94
CA VAL A 93 2.14 -4.02 7.69
C VAL A 93 0.68 -3.84 8.08
N LEU A 94 -0.20 -4.64 7.47
CA LEU A 94 -1.65 -4.55 7.60
C LEU A 94 -2.19 -5.77 8.38
N PRO A 95 -2.57 -5.62 9.65
CA PRO A 95 -3.29 -6.66 10.39
C PRO A 95 -4.61 -7.00 9.71
N LEU A 96 -4.94 -8.28 9.62
CA LEU A 96 -6.13 -8.80 8.98
C LEU A 96 -7.12 -9.34 10.02
N GLU A 97 -8.40 -9.15 9.78
CA GLU A 97 -9.47 -9.68 10.63
C GLU A 97 -10.07 -10.95 10.03
N VAL A 98 -10.49 -11.88 10.89
CA VAL A 98 -11.12 -13.13 10.47
C VAL A 98 -12.48 -12.87 9.82
N GLU A 99 -12.77 -13.53 8.71
CA GLU A 99 -14.08 -13.45 8.07
C GLU A 99 -15.13 -14.23 8.87
N PRO A 100 -16.33 -13.67 9.12
CA PRO A 100 -17.36 -14.33 9.93
C PRO A 100 -17.83 -15.70 9.42
N ARG A 101 -17.63 -15.99 8.12
CA ARG A 101 -18.10 -17.21 7.45
C ARG A 101 -16.99 -18.22 7.15
N CYS A 102 -15.74 -17.89 7.43
CA CYS A 102 -14.59 -18.71 7.10
C CYS A 102 -13.47 -18.46 8.11
N SER A 103 -13.24 -19.42 9.02
CA SER A 103 -12.24 -19.30 10.10
C SER A 103 -10.80 -19.22 9.61
N ARG A 104 -10.54 -19.64 8.37
CA ARG A 104 -9.23 -19.57 7.70
C ARG A 104 -9.08 -18.39 6.75
N CYS A 105 -10.14 -17.59 6.57
CA CYS A 105 -10.14 -16.44 5.67
C CYS A 105 -9.99 -15.17 6.49
N PHE A 106 -9.09 -14.31 6.06
CA PHE A 106 -8.75 -13.06 6.72
C PHE A 106 -8.81 -11.93 5.69
N ARG A 107 -9.26 -10.76 6.12
CA ARG A 107 -9.36 -9.58 5.26
C ARG A 107 -9.10 -8.29 6.00
N ALA A 108 -8.57 -7.31 5.29
CA ALA A 108 -8.58 -5.92 5.70
C ALA A 108 -8.56 -5.02 4.47
N ALA A 109 -9.10 -3.82 4.63
CA ALA A 109 -9.01 -2.76 3.64
C ALA A 109 -8.34 -1.53 4.25
N LEU A 110 -7.54 -0.83 3.47
CA LEU A 110 -6.88 0.40 3.88
C LEU A 110 -6.89 1.42 2.73
N PRO A 111 -7.20 2.70 2.99
CA PRO A 111 -7.13 3.72 1.94
C PRO A 111 -5.70 3.94 1.48
N VAL A 112 -5.54 4.05 0.17
CA VAL A 112 -4.29 4.31 -0.53
C VAL A 112 -4.50 5.37 -1.61
N HIS A 113 -3.44 6.10 -1.89
CA HIS A 113 -3.44 7.26 -2.76
C HIS A 113 -2.39 7.11 -3.84
N ALA A 114 -2.79 7.27 -5.10
CA ALA A 114 -1.88 7.34 -6.23
C ALA A 114 -1.12 8.66 -6.21
N ARG A 115 0.15 8.64 -6.61
CA ARG A 115 0.94 9.87 -6.79
C ARG A 115 0.87 10.38 -8.22
N TYR A 116 1.09 11.68 -8.38
CA TYR A 116 1.30 12.25 -9.70
C TYR A 116 2.61 11.75 -10.30
N HIS A 117 2.52 11.29 -11.54
CA HIS A 117 3.66 10.79 -12.31
C HIS A 117 4.12 11.83 -13.35
N ARG A 118 5.32 11.63 -13.89
CA ARG A 118 5.79 12.42 -15.04
C ARG A 118 4.94 12.13 -16.28
N PRO A 119 4.83 13.09 -17.21
CA PRO A 119 4.23 12.81 -18.50
C PRO A 119 4.99 11.68 -19.22
N ALA A 120 4.24 10.75 -19.80
CA ALA A 120 4.77 9.58 -20.51
C ALA A 120 4.94 9.88 -22.01
N ARG A 121 5.77 9.07 -22.68
CA ARG A 121 5.90 9.12 -24.15
C ARG A 121 4.98 8.09 -24.76
N GLY A 122 4.12 8.51 -25.68
CA GLY A 122 3.22 7.61 -26.41
C GLY A 122 2.18 6.87 -25.54
N SER A 123 2.04 7.22 -24.26
CA SER A 123 1.03 6.66 -23.34
C SER A 123 0.38 7.79 -22.55
N LEU A 124 -0.92 7.65 -22.28
CA LEU A 124 -1.68 8.53 -21.39
C LEU A 124 -1.78 7.96 -19.96
N GLU A 125 -1.14 6.82 -19.71
CA GLU A 125 -1.16 6.12 -18.44
C GLU A 125 0.25 5.72 -18.01
N ALA A 126 0.46 5.71 -16.70
CA ALA A 126 1.64 5.20 -16.03
C ALA A 126 1.23 4.09 -15.07
N SER A 127 1.86 2.92 -15.21
CA SER A 127 1.56 1.74 -14.41
C SER A 127 2.32 1.73 -13.09
N VAL A 128 1.61 1.57 -11.98
CA VAL A 128 2.17 1.32 -10.65
C VAL A 128 1.91 -0.14 -10.29
N ARG A 129 2.99 -0.92 -10.16
CA ARG A 129 2.91 -2.35 -9.87
C ARG A 129 3.05 -2.59 -8.37
N LEU A 130 2.04 -3.18 -7.76
CA LEU A 130 2.10 -3.65 -6.39
C LEU A 130 2.38 -5.15 -6.40
N GLU A 131 3.49 -5.53 -5.75
CA GLU A 131 3.83 -6.93 -5.53
C GLU A 131 2.80 -7.56 -4.60
N SER A 132 2.57 -8.87 -4.77
CA SER A 132 1.70 -9.63 -3.87
C SER A 132 2.25 -9.57 -2.45
N PRO A 133 1.39 -9.41 -1.42
CA PRO A 133 1.86 -9.24 -0.06
C PRO A 133 2.35 -10.55 0.53
N GLU A 134 3.27 -10.42 1.46
CA GLU A 134 3.75 -11.53 2.27
C GLU A 134 2.85 -11.73 3.48
N VAL A 135 2.45 -12.98 3.71
CA VAL A 135 1.60 -13.33 4.85
C VAL A 135 2.46 -13.53 6.09
N LEU A 136 2.08 -12.84 7.16
CA LEU A 136 2.73 -12.89 8.46
C LEU A 136 1.78 -13.48 9.51
N LEU A 137 2.32 -14.34 10.37
CA LEU A 137 1.66 -14.85 11.57
C LEU A 137 2.34 -14.32 12.83
N CYS A 138 1.56 -13.74 13.72
CA CYS A 138 1.98 -13.36 15.07
C CYS A 138 1.45 -14.38 16.06
N CYS A 139 2.32 -15.26 16.56
CA CYS A 139 1.97 -16.33 17.50
C CYS A 139 2.66 -16.10 18.85
N CYS A 140 1.89 -16.22 19.94
CA CYS A 140 2.39 -16.08 21.32
C CYS A 140 2.50 -17.44 22.06
N HIS A 141 1.74 -18.44 21.62
CA HIS A 141 1.78 -19.81 22.14
C HIS A 141 1.74 -20.77 20.95
N GLY A 142 2.72 -21.67 20.83
CA GLY A 142 2.61 -22.81 19.93
C GLY A 142 3.77 -22.98 18.95
N HIS A 143 3.91 -24.22 18.52
CA HIS A 143 4.83 -24.64 17.49
C HIS A 143 4.11 -24.50 16.14
N LEU A 144 4.43 -23.45 15.38
CA LEU A 144 4.20 -23.49 13.93
C LEU A 144 5.09 -24.59 13.35
N ALA A 145 4.62 -25.25 12.28
CA ALA A 145 5.46 -26.17 11.54
C ALA A 145 6.65 -25.39 10.97
N ALA A 146 7.83 -25.57 11.56
CA ALA A 146 9.05 -24.84 11.20
C ALA A 146 9.48 -25.04 9.74
N GLU A 147 9.00 -26.12 9.10
CA GLU A 147 9.19 -26.39 7.68
C GLU A 147 8.40 -25.43 6.78
N CYS A 148 7.32 -24.84 7.30
CA CYS A 148 6.41 -23.98 6.54
C CYS A 148 6.51 -22.51 6.93
N TRP A 149 6.86 -22.22 8.19
CA TRP A 149 6.89 -20.87 8.74
C TRP A 149 8.25 -20.56 9.36
N GLU A 150 8.90 -19.50 8.90
CA GLU A 150 10.20 -19.07 9.40
C GLU A 150 10.07 -17.77 10.23
N PRO A 151 10.80 -17.62 11.33
CA PRO A 151 10.80 -16.37 12.09
C PRO A 151 11.33 -15.20 11.26
N VAL A 152 10.66 -14.04 11.34
CA VAL A 152 11.03 -12.84 10.59
C VAL A 152 10.99 -11.61 11.49
N GLU A 153 11.98 -10.74 11.33
CA GLU A 153 11.99 -9.43 12.00
C GLU A 153 11.11 -8.46 11.21
N VAL A 154 10.17 -7.82 11.91
CA VAL A 154 9.26 -6.82 11.35
C VAL A 154 9.34 -5.59 12.23
N GLY A 155 9.55 -4.42 11.64
CA GLY A 155 9.61 -3.14 12.37
C GLY A 155 8.26 -2.68 12.95
N ALA A 156 7.29 -3.58 13.09
CA ALA A 156 5.97 -3.36 13.68
C ALA A 156 5.75 -4.37 14.83
N PRO A 157 5.23 -3.93 15.98
CA PRO A 157 5.01 -4.83 17.11
C PRO A 157 3.99 -5.91 16.77
N CYS A 158 4.31 -7.15 17.13
CA CYS A 158 3.38 -8.27 17.18
C CYS A 158 2.24 -7.88 18.15
N LEU A 159 0.98 -7.94 17.70
CA LEU A 159 -0.19 -7.54 18.51
C LEU A 159 -0.43 -8.54 19.65
N ALA A 160 0.36 -8.43 20.73
CA ALA A 160 0.21 -9.22 21.93
C ALA A 160 -0.69 -8.49 22.94
N GLU A 161 -1.82 -9.09 23.32
CA GLU A 161 -2.62 -8.58 24.44
C GLU A 161 -2.02 -8.91 25.82
N ARG A 162 -0.86 -9.59 25.90
CA ARG A 162 -0.25 -10.06 27.16
C ARG A 162 1.28 -9.99 27.16
N ASN A 163 1.87 -9.95 28.36
CA ASN A 163 3.32 -9.96 28.67
C ASN A 163 4.06 -11.26 28.24
N VAL A 164 3.73 -11.82 27.08
CA VAL A 164 4.31 -13.04 26.51
C VAL A 164 5.15 -12.63 25.30
N PRO A 165 6.36 -13.18 25.10
CA PRO A 165 7.13 -12.92 23.89
C PRO A 165 6.39 -13.50 22.68
N CYS A 166 5.92 -12.64 21.79
CA CYS A 166 5.29 -13.03 20.53
C CYS A 166 6.24 -12.70 19.39
N GLN A 167 6.33 -13.59 18.40
CA GLN A 167 7.25 -13.46 17.27
C GLN A 167 6.47 -13.50 15.96
N TRP A 168 6.95 -12.72 14.98
CA TRP A 168 6.44 -12.78 13.62
C TRP A 168 7.06 -13.95 12.86
N HIS A 169 6.24 -14.63 12.08
CA HIS A 169 6.65 -15.67 11.18
C HIS A 169 6.12 -15.39 9.77
N SER A 170 6.95 -15.61 8.75
CA SER A 170 6.56 -15.53 7.34
C SER A 170 6.44 -16.93 6.74
N THR A 171 5.64 -17.04 5.68
CA THR A 171 5.56 -18.27 4.90
C THR A 171 6.87 -18.48 4.12
N THR A 172 7.42 -19.70 4.21
CA THR A 172 8.58 -20.12 3.40
C THR A 172 8.22 -20.30 1.92
N HIS A 173 6.95 -20.60 1.64
CA HIS A 173 6.43 -20.78 0.29
C HIS A 173 5.73 -19.51 -0.18
N ARG A 174 6.13 -19.01 -1.36
CA ARG A 174 5.49 -17.86 -1.97
C ARG A 174 4.08 -18.26 -2.42
N PRO A 175 3.02 -17.55 -1.98
CA PRO A 175 1.67 -17.79 -2.47
C PRO A 175 1.61 -17.55 -3.98
N ALA A 176 0.63 -18.17 -4.66
CA ALA A 176 0.39 -17.95 -6.08
C ALA A 176 0.19 -16.45 -6.35
N GLN A 177 1.11 -15.85 -7.10
CA GLN A 177 1.22 -14.40 -7.24
C GLN A 177 0.29 -13.89 -8.34
N GLU A 178 -0.60 -12.96 -8.00
CA GLU A 178 -1.12 -11.98 -8.96
C GLU A 178 -0.53 -10.61 -8.61
N GLU A 179 0.26 -10.05 -9.52
CA GLU A 179 0.70 -8.66 -9.45
C GLU A 179 -0.53 -7.76 -9.67
N LEU A 180 -0.72 -6.79 -8.79
CA LEU A 180 -1.79 -5.80 -8.96
C LEU A 180 -1.22 -4.55 -9.63
N VAL A 181 -1.81 -4.14 -10.74
CA VAL A 181 -1.38 -2.96 -11.49
C VAL A 181 -2.42 -1.86 -11.36
N LEU A 182 -1.97 -0.68 -10.90
CA LEU A 182 -2.75 0.54 -10.90
C LEU A 182 -2.32 1.43 -12.06
N GLU A 183 -3.25 1.78 -12.93
CA GLU A 183 -3.00 2.74 -14.01
C GLU A 183 -3.32 4.17 -13.57
N VAL A 184 -2.32 5.04 -13.66
CA VAL A 184 -2.41 6.45 -13.27
C VAL A 184 -2.41 7.32 -14.52
N PRO A 185 -3.41 8.20 -14.74
CA PRO A 185 -3.45 9.04 -15.93
C PRO A 185 -2.32 10.08 -15.90
N VAL A 186 -1.67 10.26 -17.05
CA VAL A 186 -0.55 11.19 -17.24
C VAL A 186 -0.69 11.97 -18.54
N GLY A 187 -0.03 13.13 -18.59
CA GLY A 187 0.09 13.90 -19.83
C GLY A 187 1.03 13.26 -20.84
N LEU A 188 0.87 13.61 -22.12
CA LEU A 188 1.83 13.28 -23.17
C LEU A 188 3.04 14.21 -23.11
N ARG A 189 4.23 13.62 -23.05
CA ARG A 189 5.48 14.37 -22.97
C ARG A 189 5.76 15.19 -24.24
N GLU A 190 5.21 14.74 -25.37
CA GLU A 190 5.28 15.41 -26.68
C GLU A 190 4.60 16.77 -26.68
N HIS A 191 3.58 16.97 -25.84
CA HIS A 191 2.85 18.24 -25.72
C HIS A 191 3.57 19.28 -24.85
N SER A 192 4.70 18.93 -24.23
CA SER A 192 5.36 19.80 -23.24
C SER A 192 5.71 21.18 -23.81
N SER A 193 6.28 21.26 -25.01
CA SER A 193 6.66 22.55 -25.62
C SER A 193 5.45 23.43 -25.93
N LEU A 194 4.39 22.83 -26.49
CA LEU A 194 3.12 23.50 -26.78
C LEU A 194 2.49 24.05 -25.51
N VAL A 195 2.34 23.20 -24.48
CA VAL A 195 1.75 23.58 -23.20
C VAL A 195 2.55 24.72 -22.58
N CYS A 196 3.88 24.61 -22.51
CA CYS A 196 4.73 25.68 -21.99
C CYS A 196 4.55 27.00 -22.76
N ALA A 197 4.54 26.98 -24.09
CA ALA A 197 4.38 28.18 -24.90
C ALA A 197 3.02 28.85 -24.67
N VAL A 198 1.93 28.07 -24.67
CA VAL A 198 0.57 28.58 -24.44
C VAL A 198 0.45 29.15 -23.02
N THR A 199 0.91 28.43 -22.00
CA THR A 199 0.88 28.91 -20.61
C THR A 199 1.64 30.23 -20.47
N LEU A 200 2.86 30.33 -21.01
CA LEU A 200 3.65 31.57 -20.96
C LEU A 200 2.93 32.74 -21.63
N LEU A 201 2.38 32.54 -22.82
CA LEU A 201 1.62 33.59 -23.53
C LEU A 201 0.40 34.04 -22.74
N THR A 202 -0.37 33.11 -22.19
CA THR A 202 -1.54 33.40 -21.37
C THR A 202 -1.14 34.14 -20.09
N THR A 203 -0.09 33.70 -19.40
CA THR A 203 0.42 34.36 -18.19
C THR A 203 0.87 35.79 -18.48
N LEU A 204 1.61 36.02 -19.55
CA LEU A 204 2.05 37.36 -19.96
C LEU A 204 0.87 38.26 -20.30
N LEU A 205 -0.12 37.74 -21.02
CA LEU A 205 -1.34 38.48 -21.36
C LEU A 205 -2.11 38.87 -20.09
N CYS A 206 -2.38 37.91 -19.20
CA CYS A 206 -3.09 38.16 -17.96
C CYS A 206 -2.34 39.15 -17.05
N ALA A 207 -1.02 38.98 -16.90
CA ALA A 207 -0.19 39.90 -16.13
C ALA A 207 -0.23 41.32 -16.71
N SER A 208 -0.17 41.46 -18.04
CA SER A 208 -0.26 42.76 -18.72
C SER A 208 -1.61 43.42 -18.53
N LEU A 209 -2.71 42.66 -18.59
CA LEU A 209 -4.06 43.18 -18.36
C LEU A 209 -4.25 43.62 -16.91
N ILE A 210 -3.77 42.83 -15.94
CA ILE A 210 -3.80 43.19 -14.52
C ILE A 210 -2.99 44.47 -14.30
N LEU A 211 -1.75 44.53 -14.81
CA LEU A 211 -0.89 45.70 -14.68
C LEU A 211 -1.53 46.95 -15.28
N ALA A 212 -2.09 46.84 -16.50
CA ALA A 212 -2.80 47.95 -17.13
C ALA A 212 -4.01 48.41 -16.31
N ALA A 213 -4.76 47.47 -15.72
CA ALA A 213 -5.89 47.79 -14.86
C ALA A 213 -5.43 48.51 -13.58
N THR A 214 -4.37 48.03 -12.93
CA THR A 214 -3.80 48.66 -11.73
C THR A 214 -3.21 50.04 -12.04
N CYS A 215 -2.53 50.24 -13.17
CA CYS A 215 -2.04 51.56 -13.57
C CYS A 215 -3.17 52.55 -13.85
N ARG A 216 -4.30 52.07 -14.41
CA ARG A 216 -5.43 52.93 -14.76
C ARG A 216 -6.35 53.28 -13.60
N HIS A 217 -6.50 52.38 -12.62
CA HIS A 217 -7.50 52.50 -11.56
C HIS A 217 -6.92 52.41 -10.14
N GLY A 218 -5.62 52.13 -10.01
CA GLY A 218 -4.95 52.09 -8.72
C GLY A 218 -4.76 53.48 -8.15
N HIS A 219 -5.37 53.75 -7.01
CA HIS A 219 -4.99 54.86 -6.15
C HIS A 219 -3.76 54.46 -5.34
N PHE A 220 -2.58 54.81 -5.84
CA PHE A 220 -1.34 54.70 -5.08
C PHE A 220 -1.24 55.92 -4.16
N SER A 221 -1.49 55.73 -2.86
CA SER A 221 -1.22 56.72 -1.80
C SER A 221 0.21 56.64 -1.32
#